data_AF-A0A953UCR8-F1
#
_entry.id   AF-A0A953UCR8-F1
#
_cell.length_a   1.000
_cell.length_b   1.000
_cell.length_c   1.000
_cell.angle_alpha   90.00
_cell.angle_beta   90.00
_cell.angle_gamma   90.00
#
_symmetry.space_group_name_H-M   'P 1'
#
loop_
_entity.id
_entity.type
_entity.pdbx_description
1 polymer ?
#
loop_
_entity_poly.entity_id
_entity_poly.type
_entity_poly.pdbx_seq_one_letter_code
_entity_poly.pdbx_strand_id
1 'polypeptide(L)' 'MYVLTDGAYGILRSPGWTENRIVFEGHMTMIGVECEMRQTWTKVSNDEFGFVNEEKLGDGSWGYVDEWEFRRRQG' A
#
# COMPACT_ATOMS: atom_id res chain seq x y z
N MET A 1 -9.99 -24.57 2.79
CA MET A 1 -9.47 -23.20 2.80
C MET A 1 -8.17 -23.24 2.02
N TYR A 2 -8.14 -22.64 0.83
CA TYR A 2 -6.92 -22.59 0.03
C TYR A 2 -6.11 -21.39 0.52
N VAL A 3 -5.04 -21.66 1.25
CA VAL A 3 -4.08 -20.61 1.61
C VAL A 3 -3.19 -20.43 0.38
N LEU A 4 -3.26 -19.26 -0.27
CA LEU A 4 -2.28 -18.89 -1.28
C LEU A 4 -0.96 -18.61 -0.54
N THR A 5 -0.13 -19.65 -0.41
CA THR A 5 1.18 -19.55 0.25
C THR A 5 2.22 -18.84 -0.60
N ASP A 6 1.99 -18.76 -1.91
CA ASP A 6 3.01 -18.36 -2.89
C ASP A 6 2.71 -16.99 -3.51
N GLY A 7 1.94 -16.14 -2.84
CA GLY A 7 1.57 -14.83 -3.36
C GLY A 7 1.08 -13.84 -2.31
N ALA A 8 0.75 -12.65 -2.79
CA ALA A 8 0.11 -11.60 -2.00
C ALA A 8 -1.19 -11.18 -2.69
N TYR A 9 -2.29 -11.11 -1.94
CA TYR A 9 -3.58 -10.64 -2.44
C TYR A 9 -4.34 -9.90 -1.35
N GLY A 10 -5.21 -8.98 -1.76
CA GLY A 10 -6.03 -8.19 -0.84
C GLY A 10 -6.70 -7.05 -1.58
N ILE A 11 -7.48 -6.25 -0.84
CA ILE A 11 -8.14 -5.06 -1.39
C ILE A 11 -7.86 -3.90 -0.45
N LEU A 12 -7.09 -2.93 -0.94
CA LEU A 12 -6.93 -1.64 -0.28
C LEU A 12 -7.94 -0.65 -0.88
N ARG A 13 -8.55 0.17 -0.03
CA ARG A 13 -9.55 1.18 -0.44
C ARG A 13 -9.11 2.55 0.04
N SER A 14 -9.49 3.56 -0.72
CA SER A 14 -9.23 4.95 -0.39
C SER A 14 -10.50 5.79 -0.58
N PRO A 15 -10.74 6.82 0.25
CA PRO A 15 -11.77 7.82 0.00
C PRO A 15 -11.43 8.75 -1.18
N GLY A 16 -10.19 8.70 -1.69
CA GLY A 16 -9.70 9.53 -2.78
C GLY A 16 -8.53 10.41 -2.37
N TRP A 17 -8.17 11.34 -3.26
CA TRP A 17 -7.06 12.26 -3.06
C TRP A 17 -7.39 13.38 -2.07
N THR A 18 -6.40 13.69 -1.24
CA THR A 18 -6.31 14.93 -0.46
C THR A 18 -5.04 15.65 -0.89
N GLU A 19 -5.20 16.75 -1.62
CA GLU A 19 -4.08 17.49 -2.23
C GLU A 19 -3.22 16.58 -3.13
N ASN A 20 -1.94 16.40 -2.78
CA ASN A 20 -1.00 15.54 -3.49
C ASN A 20 -0.86 14.15 -2.87
N ARG A 21 -1.72 13.76 -1.93
CA ARG A 21 -1.66 12.48 -1.24
C ARG A 21 -2.93 11.66 -1.40
N ILE A 22 -2.80 10.35 -1.52
CA ILE A 22 -3.91 9.40 -1.42
C ILE A 22 -3.47 8.25 -0.52
N VAL A 23 -4.31 7.90 0.45
CA VAL A 23 -4.05 6.83 1.42
C VAL A 23 -5.01 5.69 1.14
N PHE A 24 -4.48 4.51 0.92
CA PHE A 24 -5.23 3.27 0.81
C PHE A 24 -5.04 2.45 2.08
N GLU A 25 -6.11 1.85 2.60
CA GLU A 25 -6.05 0.93 3.73
C GLU A 25 -6.87 -0.32 3.44
N GLY A 26 -6.46 -1.46 3.98
CA GLY A 26 -7.25 -2.69 3.89
C GLY A 26 -6.50 -3.96 4.32
N HIS A 27 -7.24 -5.06 4.33
CA HIS A 27 -6.68 -6.38 4.64
C HIS A 27 -5.95 -6.97 3.43
N MET A 28 -4.82 -7.60 3.70
CA MET A 28 -4.04 -8.39 2.77
C MET A 28 -3.71 -9.75 3.37
N THR A 29 -3.52 -10.73 2.49
CA THR A 29 -2.80 -11.96 2.80
C THR A 29 -1.48 -11.90 2.03
N MET A 30 -0.36 -11.96 2.74
CA MET A 30 0.99 -12.01 2.17
C MET A 30 1.66 -13.33 2.56
N ILE A 31 2.00 -14.18 1.59
CA ILE A 31 2.71 -15.45 1.82
C ILE A 31 1.98 -16.30 2.89
N GLY A 32 0.64 -16.34 2.80
CA GLY A 32 -0.21 -17.04 3.77
C GLY A 32 -0.42 -16.38 5.13
N VAL A 33 0.11 -15.17 5.36
CA VAL A 33 -0.08 -14.38 6.60
C VAL A 33 -1.10 -13.26 6.37
N GLU A 34 -2.12 -13.16 7.23
CA GLU A 34 -3.07 -12.05 7.19
C GLU A 34 -2.49 -10.82 7.89
N CYS A 35 -2.57 -9.66 7.24
CA CYS A 35 -2.15 -8.37 7.77
C CYS A 35 -3.11 -7.24 7.36
N GLU A 36 -3.08 -6.14 8.10
CA GLU A 36 -3.69 -4.86 7.68
C GLU A 36 -2.58 -3.97 7.13
N MET A 37 -2.77 -3.44 5.92
CA MET A 37 -1.80 -2.61 5.23
C MET A 37 -2.36 -1.21 5.01
N ARG A 38 -1.47 -0.22 5.07
CA ARG A 38 -1.68 1.16 4.63
C ARG A 38 -0.67 1.46 3.54
N GLN A 39 -1.13 2.02 2.43
CA GLN A 39 -0.27 2.49 1.34
C GLN A 39 -0.56 3.96 1.10
N THR A 40 0.43 4.81 1.35
CA THR A 40 0.34 6.26 1.17
C THR A 40 1.08 6.66 -0.10
N TRP A 41 0.35 7.06 -1.14
CA TRP A 41 0.93 7.59 -2.36
C TRP A 41 1.06 9.10 -2.27
N THR A 42 2.20 9.62 -2.73
CA THR A 42 2.47 11.05 -2.90
C THR A 42 2.71 11.34 -4.38
N LYS A 43 1.93 12.26 -4.93
CA LYS A 43 2.13 12.82 -6.27
C LYS A 43 3.20 13.91 -6.18
N VAL A 44 4.36 13.68 -6.79
CA VAL A 44 5.50 14.63 -6.81
C VAL A 44 5.35 15.58 -8.00
N SER A 45 4.99 15.04 -9.16
CA SER A 45 4.65 15.82 -10.36
C SER A 45 3.52 15.12 -11.14
N ASN A 46 3.23 15.55 -12.36
CA ASN A 46 2.19 14.90 -13.16
C ASN A 46 2.52 13.45 -13.54
N ASP A 47 3.81 13.13 -13.65
CA ASP A 47 4.29 11.80 -14.06
C ASP A 47 5.20 11.14 -13.03
N GLU A 48 5.55 11.80 -11.92
CA GLU A 48 6.38 11.23 -10.85
C GLU A 48 5.55 11.04 -9.59
N PHE A 49 5.68 9.84 -9.01
CA PHE A 49 4.94 9.40 -7.85
C PHE A 49 5.88 8.64 -6.92
N GLY A 50 5.59 8.71 -5.62
CA GLY A 50 6.14 7.79 -4.64
C GLY A 50 5.03 7.15 -3.83
N PHE A 51 5.31 5.99 -3.22
CA PHE A 51 4.45 5.45 -2.17
C PHE A 51 5.26 4.84 -1.03
N VAL A 52 4.69 4.89 0.16
CA VAL A 52 5.16 4.18 1.35
C VAL A 52 4.13 3.11 1.71
N ASN A 53 4.59 1.89 1.98
CA ASN A 53 3.78 0.85 2.59
C ASN A 53 4.06 0.75 4.08
N GLU A 54 3.00 0.56 4.85
CA GLU A 54 3.03 0.35 6.27
C GLU A 54 2.14 -0.84 6.64
N GLU A 55 2.55 -1.64 7.61
CA GLU A 55 1.76 -2.73 8.20
C GLU A 55 1.28 -2.31 9.58
N LYS A 56 0.05 -2.69 9.93
CA LYS A 56 -0.49 -2.44 11.27
C LYS A 56 0.08 -3.44 12.26
N LEU A 57 0.76 -2.94 13.28
CA LEU A 57 1.39 -3.73 14.33
C LEU A 57 0.39 -4.12 15.42
N GLY A 58 0.79 -5.06 16.29
CA GLY A 58 -0.05 -5.58 17.37
C GLY A 58 -0.48 -4.53 18.41
N ASP A 59 0.22 -3.41 18.51
CA ASP A 59 -0.14 -2.26 19.35
C ASP A 59 -1.07 -1.25 18.64
N GLY A 60 -1.46 -1.53 17.39
CA GLY A 60 -2.29 -0.69 16.55
C GLY A 60 -1.56 0.44 15.83
N SER A 61 -0.25 0.58 16.02
CA SER A 61 0.57 1.53 15.26
C SER A 61 0.84 1.04 13.83
N TRP A 62 1.26 1.95 12.96
CA TRP A 62 1.67 1.63 11.60
C TRP A 62 3.20 1.55 11.54
N GLY A 63 3.71 0.38 11.20
CA GLY A 63 5.14 0.12 11.02
C GLY A 63 5.53 0.23 9.55
N TYR A 64 6.61 0.96 9.26
CA TYR A 64 7.17 1.07 7.92
C TYR A 64 7.58 -0.30 7.36
N VAL A 65 7.22 -0.56 6.09
CA VAL A 65 7.59 -1.78 5.36
C VAL A 65 8.59 -1.45 4.25
N ASP A 66 8.18 -0.61 3.30
CA ASP A 66 9.02 -0.17 2.19
C ASP A 66 8.57 1.19 1.62
N GLU A 67 9.38 1.72 0.71
CA GLU A 67 9.09 2.92 -0.06
C GLU A 67 9.61 2.77 -1.48
N TRP A 68 8.85 3.32 -2.43
CA TRP A 68 9.17 3.29 -3.84
C TRP A 68 8.92 4.64 -4.47
N GLU A 69 9.78 5.02 -5.41
CA GLU A 69 9.60 6.15 -6.30
C GLU A 69 9.62 5.67 -7.75
N PHE A 70 8.73 6.20 -8.58
CA PHE A 70 8.66 5.81 -9.98
C PHE A 70 8.07 6.92 -10.85
N ARG A 71 8.41 6.85 -12.13
CA ARG A 71 7.87 7.70 -13.17
C ARG A 71 6.94 6.90 -14.06
N ARG A 72 5.78 7.46 -14.39
CA ARG A 72 4.88 6.90 -15.40
C ARG A 72 5.60 6.87 -16.74
N ARG A 73 5.64 5.70 -17.38
CA ARG A 73 6.17 5.57 -18.74
C ARG A 73 5.20 6.27 -19.70
N GLN A 74 5.70 7.22 -20.49
CA GLN A 74 4.90 7.85 -21.55
C GLN A 74 4.75 6.84 -22.70
N GLY A 75 3.50 6.69 -23.18
CA GLY A 75 3.15 5.80 -24.29
C GLY A 75 3.39 6.42 -25.64
#